data_AF-A0A8K0LHU0-F1
#
_entry.id   AF-A0A8K0LHU0-F1
#
_cell.length_a   1.000
_cell.length_b   1.000
_cell.length_c   1.000
_cell.angle_alpha   90.00
_cell.angle_beta   90.00
_cell.angle_gamma   90.00
#
_symmetry.space_group_name_H-M   'P 1'
#
loop_
_entity.id
_entity.type
_entity.pdbx_description
1 polymer ?
#
loop_
_entity_poly.entity_id
_entity_poly.type
_entity_poly.pdbx_seq_one_letter_code
_entity_poly.pdbx_strand_id
1 'polypeptide(L)'
;MAPTVLHLRSETKALEHRSALTPTTTAALIKAGYVVNVERSPVRIFDDAEFEAAGATLVPEFSWVDAPKEHIIVVPLKHVHVQFAHCYKQQAGWDTVLARFPRGGGTLLDLEFLVDERGRRVAAFGFHAGFAGAALALEVWAWQQQHSEPFPGVESYPNEDALVANVKKALADGEKKAGRLPRVIVIGALGRCGSGAVDALRKAGLPEENILKWDMAETAKGGPFKEITDSDIFVNCIYLTSKIPNFVNKESLQVADRQLSVVCDVSADTTSPFTPVPIYTVATTFDKPTVPVDGLQSGPALSVISIDHLPSLLPREASEAFSHDLLPSLLTLNDWQNSAVWARADKLFKDKVATLPASALEK
;
A
#
# COMPACT_ATOMS: atom_id res chain seq x y z
N MET A 1 12.02 -34.41 10.83
CA MET A 1 10.61 -33.97 10.78
C MET A 1 10.20 -33.86 9.32
N ALA A 2 8.91 -33.89 9.00
CA ALA A 2 8.46 -33.52 7.65
C ALA A 2 8.79 -32.04 7.39
N PRO A 3 9.10 -31.63 6.14
CA PRO A 3 9.34 -30.23 5.82
C PRO A 3 8.06 -29.40 5.96
N THR A 4 8.20 -28.15 6.36
CA THR A 4 7.07 -27.20 6.37
C THR A 4 6.68 -26.86 4.94
N VAL A 5 5.40 -27.03 4.63
CA VAL A 5 4.84 -26.73 3.29
C VAL A 5 4.14 -25.38 3.32
N LEU A 6 4.57 -24.49 2.43
CA LEU A 6 3.92 -23.19 2.18
C LEU A 6 3.12 -23.28 0.88
N HIS A 7 1.94 -22.65 0.85
CA HIS A 7 1.10 -22.61 -0.34
C HIS A 7 0.74 -21.15 -0.68
N LEU A 8 1.36 -20.62 -1.73
CA LEU A 8 1.10 -19.29 -2.26
C LEU A 8 -0.06 -19.36 -3.25
N ARG A 9 -1.22 -18.81 -2.88
CA ARG A 9 -2.40 -18.80 -3.75
C ARG A 9 -2.30 -17.82 -4.92
N SER A 10 -3.29 -17.88 -5.82
CA SER A 10 -3.61 -16.79 -6.74
C SER A 10 -4.39 -15.67 -6.03
N GLU A 11 -4.19 -14.42 -6.48
CA GLU A 11 -4.94 -13.27 -5.99
C GLU A 11 -6.28 -13.13 -6.71
N THR A 12 -7.35 -12.84 -5.95
CA THR A 12 -8.72 -12.70 -6.50
C THR A 12 -9.24 -11.27 -6.44
N LYS A 13 -8.52 -10.36 -5.76
CA LYS A 13 -8.89 -8.94 -5.73
C LYS A 13 -8.56 -8.33 -7.10
N ALA A 14 -9.53 -7.64 -7.71
CA ALA A 14 -9.30 -6.96 -8.98
C ALA A 14 -8.10 -6.00 -8.87
N LEU A 15 -7.24 -6.02 -9.89
CA LEU A 15 -6.00 -5.25 -9.99
C LEU A 15 -4.94 -5.54 -8.90
N GLU A 16 -5.07 -6.65 -8.16
CA GLU A 16 -4.03 -7.10 -7.23
C GLU A 16 -3.01 -8.00 -7.93
N HIS A 17 -2.03 -7.36 -8.57
CA HIS A 17 -0.97 -8.03 -9.31
C HIS A 17 0.25 -8.42 -8.46
N ARG A 18 0.30 -7.98 -7.19
CA ARG A 18 1.40 -8.27 -6.25
C ARG A 18 1.40 -9.73 -5.79
N SER A 19 2.48 -10.12 -5.10
CA SER A 19 2.54 -11.42 -4.42
C SER A 19 3.29 -11.37 -3.09
N ALA A 20 2.87 -12.20 -2.13
CA ALA A 20 3.48 -12.25 -0.79
C ALA A 20 4.85 -12.95 -0.78
N LEU A 21 5.05 -13.90 -1.71
CA LEU A 21 6.34 -14.50 -2.04
C LEU A 21 6.73 -14.09 -3.46
N THR A 22 8.02 -13.90 -3.70
CA THR A 22 8.58 -13.68 -5.04
C THR A 22 9.42 -14.89 -5.44
N PRO A 23 9.81 -15.05 -6.72
CA PRO A 23 10.76 -16.08 -7.13
C PRO A 23 12.04 -16.04 -6.26
N THR A 24 12.53 -14.83 -5.98
CA THR A 24 13.71 -14.56 -5.13
C THR A 24 13.54 -15.13 -3.71
N THR A 25 12.44 -14.82 -3.03
CA THR A 25 12.23 -15.29 -1.64
C THR A 25 11.79 -16.75 -1.56
N THR A 26 11.08 -17.25 -2.57
CA THR A 26 10.77 -18.68 -2.72
C THR A 26 12.04 -19.53 -2.81
N ALA A 27 13.03 -19.13 -3.63
CA ALA A 27 14.31 -19.83 -3.71
C ALA A 27 15.05 -19.85 -2.36
N ALA A 28 14.98 -18.76 -1.58
CA ALA A 28 15.57 -18.69 -0.24
C ALA A 28 14.87 -19.62 0.76
N LEU A 29 13.54 -19.74 0.71
CA LEU A 29 12.75 -20.65 1.55
C LEU A 29 13.01 -22.12 1.21
N ILE A 30 13.08 -22.46 -0.08
CA ILE A 30 13.41 -23.83 -0.53
C ILE A 30 14.82 -24.22 -0.07
N LYS A 31 15.79 -23.31 -0.19
CA LYS A 31 17.15 -23.50 0.35
C LYS A 31 17.18 -23.70 1.88
N ALA A 32 16.21 -23.13 2.61
CA ALA A 32 16.03 -23.33 4.04
C ALA A 32 15.25 -24.62 4.42
N GLY A 33 14.87 -25.44 3.43
CA GLY A 33 14.21 -26.74 3.64
C GLY A 33 12.68 -26.70 3.66
N TYR A 34 12.06 -25.60 3.23
CA TYR A 34 10.62 -25.52 3.01
C TYR A 34 10.24 -26.16 1.67
N VAL A 35 9.05 -26.73 1.58
CA VAL A 35 8.40 -27.02 0.30
C VAL A 35 7.50 -25.84 -0.02
N VAL A 36 7.61 -25.26 -1.23
CA VAL A 36 6.78 -24.12 -1.63
C VAL A 36 5.94 -24.52 -2.84
N ASN A 37 4.63 -24.63 -2.60
CA ASN A 37 3.62 -24.75 -3.65
C ASN A 37 3.21 -23.34 -4.08
N VAL A 38 3.10 -23.11 -5.38
CA VAL A 38 2.63 -21.84 -5.95
C VAL A 38 1.48 -22.12 -6.89
N GLU A 39 0.33 -21.50 -6.65
CA GLU A 39 -0.78 -21.58 -7.58
C GLU A 39 -0.44 -20.83 -8.86
N ARG A 40 -0.71 -21.48 -10.00
CA ARG A 40 -0.75 -20.81 -11.30
C ARG A 40 -1.73 -19.64 -11.20
N SER A 41 -1.33 -18.45 -11.65
CA SER A 41 -2.12 -17.24 -11.48
C SER A 41 -2.15 -16.41 -12.76
N PRO A 42 -3.33 -16.12 -13.33
CA PRO A 42 -3.45 -15.30 -14.54
C PRO A 42 -3.29 -13.79 -14.27
N VAL A 43 -3.16 -13.38 -13.00
CA VAL A 43 -3.10 -11.96 -12.60
C VAL A 43 -1.78 -11.56 -11.92
N ARG A 44 -0.94 -12.50 -11.52
CA ARG A 44 0.33 -12.19 -10.82
C ARG A 44 1.33 -11.54 -11.77
N ILE A 45 2.07 -10.52 -11.31
CA ILE A 45 3.13 -9.85 -12.10
C ILE A 45 4.37 -10.73 -12.37
N PHE A 46 4.49 -11.85 -11.67
CA PHE A 46 5.57 -12.83 -11.82
C PHE A 46 5.07 -14.02 -12.62
N ASP A 47 5.81 -14.38 -13.66
CA ASP A 47 5.48 -15.52 -14.49
C ASP A 47 5.61 -16.83 -13.69
N ASP A 48 4.71 -17.77 -13.96
CA ASP A 48 4.75 -19.15 -13.45
C ASP A 48 6.17 -19.78 -13.57
N ALA A 49 6.83 -19.55 -14.70
CA ALA A 49 8.17 -20.07 -15.00
C ALA A 49 9.27 -19.50 -14.09
N GLU A 50 9.12 -18.28 -13.54
CA GLU A 50 10.08 -17.74 -12.58
C GLU A 50 10.03 -18.52 -11.25
N PHE A 51 8.84 -18.93 -10.81
CA PHE A 51 8.68 -19.77 -9.63
C PHE A 51 9.13 -21.21 -9.86
N GLU A 52 8.88 -21.80 -11.04
CA GLU A 52 9.44 -23.12 -11.41
C GLU A 52 10.98 -23.08 -11.40
N ALA A 53 11.60 -22.02 -11.95
CA ALA A 53 13.05 -21.83 -11.92
C ALA A 53 13.61 -21.61 -10.49
N ALA A 54 12.82 -21.01 -9.59
CA ALA A 54 13.13 -20.90 -8.17
C ALA A 54 13.00 -22.24 -7.40
N GLY A 55 12.48 -23.30 -8.04
CA GLY A 55 12.28 -24.63 -7.47
C GLY A 55 10.89 -24.87 -6.86
N ALA A 56 9.93 -23.97 -7.07
CA ALA A 56 8.57 -24.13 -6.57
C ALA A 56 7.82 -25.24 -7.30
N THR A 57 6.86 -25.87 -6.61
CA THR A 57 5.90 -26.77 -7.25
C THR A 57 4.69 -25.97 -7.71
N LEU A 58 4.47 -25.85 -9.02
CA LEU A 58 3.25 -25.23 -9.53
C LEU A 58 2.05 -26.15 -9.37
N VAL A 59 0.96 -25.60 -8.87
CA VAL A 59 -0.32 -26.28 -8.61
C VAL A 59 -1.47 -25.49 -9.24
N PRO A 60 -2.63 -26.11 -9.53
CA PRO A 60 -3.77 -25.41 -10.10
C PRO A 60 -4.26 -24.24 -9.23
N GLU A 61 -4.83 -23.24 -9.87
CA GLU A 61 -5.51 -22.14 -9.17
C GLU A 61 -6.60 -22.68 -8.23
N PHE A 62 -6.73 -22.09 -7.03
CA PHE A 62 -7.68 -22.50 -5.98
C PHE A 62 -7.46 -23.90 -5.37
N SER A 63 -6.37 -24.61 -5.72
CA SER A 63 -6.04 -25.91 -5.12
C SER A 63 -5.81 -25.87 -3.61
N TRP A 64 -5.59 -24.69 -3.01
CA TRP A 64 -5.49 -24.51 -1.56
C TRP A 64 -6.70 -25.05 -0.78
N VAL A 65 -7.90 -25.08 -1.37
CA VAL A 65 -9.15 -25.52 -0.70
C VAL A 65 -9.00 -26.94 -0.16
N ASP A 66 -8.44 -27.82 -0.98
CA ASP A 66 -8.28 -29.24 -0.71
C ASP A 66 -6.90 -29.60 -0.14
N ALA A 67 -5.98 -28.63 -0.07
CA ALA A 67 -4.65 -28.84 0.52
C ALA A 67 -4.72 -29.45 1.95
N PRO A 68 -3.76 -30.33 2.32
CA PRO A 68 -3.63 -30.87 3.67
C PRO A 68 -3.63 -29.79 4.76
N LYS A 69 -4.18 -30.07 5.94
CA LYS A 69 -4.43 -29.07 7.00
C LYS A 69 -3.14 -28.50 7.61
N GLU A 70 -2.08 -29.30 7.55
CA GLU A 70 -0.73 -29.00 8.02
C GLU A 70 0.06 -28.05 7.11
N HIS A 71 -0.42 -27.80 5.88
CA HIS A 71 0.15 -26.78 5.01
C HIS A 71 -0.19 -25.39 5.57
N ILE A 72 0.78 -24.46 5.51
CA ILE A 72 0.54 -23.05 5.81
C ILE A 72 0.13 -22.37 4.51
N ILE A 73 -1.13 -21.97 4.42
CA ILE A 73 -1.68 -21.40 3.20
C ILE A 73 -1.72 -19.88 3.32
N VAL A 74 -1.27 -19.17 2.30
CA VAL A 74 -1.53 -17.74 2.15
C VAL A 74 -3.03 -17.57 1.79
N VAL A 75 -3.93 -17.65 2.79
CA VAL A 75 -5.43 -17.61 2.75
C VAL A 75 -6.14 -18.82 2.07
N PRO A 76 -7.45 -19.02 2.27
CA PRO A 76 -8.24 -19.42 3.46
C PRO A 76 -8.21 -20.98 3.68
N LEU A 77 -8.92 -21.67 4.58
CA LEU A 77 -9.51 -21.28 5.89
C LEU A 77 -9.53 -22.39 6.99
N LYS A 78 -9.08 -23.63 6.70
CA LYS A 78 -8.98 -24.74 7.68
C LYS A 78 -7.55 -24.91 8.23
N HIS A 79 -6.68 -23.96 7.91
CA HIS A 79 -5.23 -24.03 8.05
C HIS A 79 -4.70 -22.85 8.88
N VAL A 80 -3.38 -22.74 9.00
CA VAL A 80 -2.71 -21.50 9.43
C VAL A 80 -2.58 -20.58 8.22
N HIS A 81 -2.97 -19.32 8.38
CA HIS A 81 -2.99 -18.32 7.30
C HIS A 81 -2.13 -17.11 7.56
N VAL A 82 -1.26 -16.76 6.62
CA VAL A 82 -0.43 -15.55 6.65
C VAL A 82 -0.95 -14.60 5.57
N GLN A 83 -1.60 -13.49 5.95
CA GLN A 83 -2.20 -12.53 5.00
C GLN A 83 -2.52 -11.16 5.60
N PHE A 84 -2.89 -10.20 4.76
CA PHE A 84 -3.64 -9.01 5.17
C PHE A 84 -5.14 -9.33 5.20
N ALA A 85 -5.73 -9.58 6.39
CA ALA A 85 -7.16 -9.91 6.49
C ALA A 85 -8.05 -8.67 6.67
N HIS A 86 -7.47 -7.55 7.08
CA HIS A 86 -8.16 -6.29 7.36
C HIS A 86 -9.41 -6.44 8.24
N CYS A 87 -9.31 -7.24 9.30
CA CYS A 87 -10.43 -7.53 10.21
C CYS A 87 -10.16 -7.17 11.68
N TYR A 88 -9.09 -6.45 12.01
CA TYR A 88 -8.72 -6.10 13.40
C TYR A 88 -9.01 -4.65 13.80
N LYS A 89 -9.40 -3.78 12.86
CA LYS A 89 -9.69 -2.35 13.08
C LYS A 89 -11.19 -2.03 13.00
N GLN A 90 -12.04 -3.04 13.17
CA GLN A 90 -13.51 -2.96 13.05
C GLN A 90 -14.02 -2.45 11.68
N GLN A 91 -13.31 -2.79 10.60
CA GLN A 91 -13.74 -2.54 9.23
C GLN A 91 -15.12 -3.16 8.94
N ALA A 92 -15.88 -2.65 7.96
CA ALA A 92 -17.17 -3.24 7.60
C ALA A 92 -17.06 -4.76 7.30
N GLY A 93 -17.83 -5.58 8.01
CA GLY A 93 -17.79 -7.05 7.90
C GLY A 93 -16.59 -7.75 8.56
N TRP A 94 -15.79 -7.05 9.38
CA TRP A 94 -14.62 -7.60 10.09
C TRP A 94 -14.94 -8.88 10.88
N ASP A 95 -16.10 -8.89 11.53
CA ASP A 95 -16.60 -9.97 12.38
C ASP A 95 -16.88 -11.23 11.55
N THR A 96 -17.53 -11.06 10.40
CA THR A 96 -17.85 -12.10 9.44
C THR A 96 -16.58 -12.72 8.86
N VAL A 97 -15.56 -11.91 8.53
CA VAL A 97 -14.25 -12.38 8.07
C VAL A 97 -13.54 -13.16 9.18
N LEU A 98 -13.38 -12.55 10.35
CA LEU A 98 -12.62 -13.13 11.46
C LEU A 98 -13.26 -14.41 11.99
N ALA A 99 -14.58 -14.48 12.08
CA ALA A 99 -15.30 -15.64 12.60
C ALA A 99 -15.21 -16.88 11.70
N ARG A 100 -14.78 -16.76 10.43
CA ARG A 100 -14.56 -17.94 9.58
C ARG A 100 -13.43 -18.83 10.12
N PHE A 101 -12.36 -18.23 10.67
CA PHE A 101 -11.20 -18.96 11.18
C PHE A 101 -11.54 -19.91 12.33
N PRO A 102 -12.11 -19.48 13.47
CA PRO A 102 -12.48 -20.38 14.56
C PRO A 102 -13.56 -21.40 14.15
N ARG A 103 -14.52 -21.04 13.28
CA ARG A 103 -15.54 -21.98 12.76
C ARG A 103 -14.95 -23.09 11.88
N GLY A 104 -13.87 -22.80 11.15
CA GLY A 104 -13.10 -23.75 10.35
C GLY A 104 -12.00 -24.50 11.12
N GLY A 105 -11.64 -24.04 12.32
CA GLY A 105 -10.50 -24.54 13.10
C GLY A 105 -9.14 -24.02 12.61
N GLY A 106 -9.12 -22.94 11.83
CA GLY A 106 -7.90 -22.30 11.32
C GLY A 106 -7.38 -21.15 12.19
N THR A 107 -6.17 -20.69 11.89
CA THR A 107 -5.48 -19.57 12.56
C THR A 107 -5.18 -18.47 11.56
N LEU A 108 -5.25 -17.20 11.98
CA LEU A 108 -4.78 -16.05 11.21
C LEU A 108 -3.53 -15.45 11.86
N LEU A 109 -2.47 -15.29 11.07
CA LEU A 109 -1.24 -14.57 11.38
C LEU A 109 -1.20 -13.32 10.48
N ASP A 110 -1.83 -12.23 10.92
CA ASP A 110 -2.08 -11.07 10.05
C ASP A 110 -0.79 -10.25 9.78
N LEU A 111 -0.45 -10.08 8.50
CA LEU A 111 0.72 -9.36 8.00
C LEU A 111 0.72 -7.86 8.32
N GLU A 112 -0.45 -7.25 8.56
CA GLU A 112 -0.57 -5.86 8.99
C GLU A 112 -0.02 -5.66 10.42
N PHE A 113 -0.05 -6.71 11.25
CA PHE A 113 0.27 -6.66 12.68
C PHE A 113 1.51 -7.46 13.08
N LEU A 114 2.25 -7.99 12.09
CA LEU A 114 3.50 -8.71 12.32
C LEU A 114 4.61 -7.70 12.68
N VAL A 115 5.06 -7.72 13.95
CA VAL A 115 5.97 -6.71 14.52
C VAL A 115 7.23 -7.32 15.16
N ASP A 116 8.33 -6.58 15.08
CA ASP A 116 9.58 -6.86 15.80
C ASP A 116 9.43 -6.66 17.32
N GLU A 117 10.48 -6.94 18.08
CA GLU A 117 10.49 -6.82 19.55
C GLU A 117 10.34 -5.36 20.05
N ARG A 118 10.49 -4.38 19.15
CA ARG A 118 10.31 -2.95 19.42
C ARG A 118 8.94 -2.44 18.94
N GLY A 119 8.04 -3.34 18.53
CA GLY A 119 6.71 -3.02 18.03
C GLY A 119 6.67 -2.44 16.61
N ARG A 120 7.78 -2.48 15.85
CA ARG A 120 7.84 -1.99 14.47
C ARG A 120 7.39 -3.08 13.51
N ARG A 121 6.49 -2.77 12.57
CA ARG A 121 6.06 -3.70 11.52
C ARG A 121 7.24 -4.23 10.70
N VAL A 122 7.38 -5.56 10.65
CA VAL A 122 8.50 -6.22 9.98
C VAL A 122 8.50 -5.97 8.47
N ALA A 123 7.33 -6.06 7.83
CA ALA A 123 7.14 -5.82 6.40
C ALA A 123 5.96 -4.88 6.14
N ALA A 124 6.13 -3.93 5.22
CA ALA A 124 5.10 -3.00 4.79
C ALA A 124 5.44 -2.37 3.43
N PHE A 125 4.44 -2.13 2.59
CA PHE A 125 4.60 -1.52 1.25
C PHE A 125 4.89 -0.01 1.25
N GLY A 126 5.32 0.58 2.37
CA GLY A 126 5.35 2.03 2.57
C GLY A 126 6.11 2.79 1.49
N PHE A 127 7.32 2.34 1.15
CA PHE A 127 8.17 2.98 0.12
C PHE A 127 7.46 3.06 -1.23
N HIS A 128 6.97 1.92 -1.73
CA HIS A 128 6.29 1.85 -3.02
C HIS A 128 4.92 2.56 -3.04
N ALA A 129 4.25 2.69 -1.89
CA ALA A 129 3.04 3.52 -1.78
C ALA A 129 3.36 4.99 -2.04
N GLY A 130 4.41 5.52 -1.39
CA GLY A 130 4.86 6.90 -1.60
C GLY A 130 5.41 7.13 -3.00
N PHE A 131 6.19 6.17 -3.51
CA PHE A 131 6.75 6.23 -4.87
C PHE A 131 5.66 6.33 -5.92
N ALA A 132 4.71 5.39 -5.91
CA ALA A 132 3.58 5.38 -6.84
C ALA A 132 2.67 6.61 -6.68
N GLY A 133 2.42 7.05 -5.43
CA GLY A 133 1.61 8.24 -5.15
C GLY A 133 2.22 9.52 -5.71
N ALA A 134 3.52 9.74 -5.49
CA ALA A 134 4.23 10.90 -6.02
C ALA A 134 4.37 10.86 -7.55
N ALA A 135 4.65 9.68 -8.12
CA ALA A 135 4.70 9.47 -9.57
C ALA A 135 3.35 9.82 -10.24
N LEU A 136 2.25 9.26 -9.75
CA LEU A 136 0.90 9.55 -10.26
C LEU A 136 0.51 11.02 -10.05
N ALA A 137 0.93 11.64 -8.96
CA ALA A 137 0.68 13.07 -8.71
C ALA A 137 1.38 13.98 -9.74
N LEU A 138 2.59 13.62 -10.18
CA LEU A 138 3.29 14.33 -11.27
C LEU A 138 2.56 14.19 -12.61
N GLU A 139 2.09 12.98 -12.93
CA GLU A 139 1.31 12.74 -14.17
C GLU A 139 -0.01 13.54 -14.16
N VAL A 140 -0.73 13.56 -13.03
CA VAL A 140 -1.96 14.35 -12.86
C VAL A 140 -1.69 15.86 -12.98
N TRP A 141 -0.62 16.37 -12.36
CA TRP A 141 -0.26 17.79 -12.48
C TRP A 141 0.06 18.16 -13.93
N ALA A 142 0.84 17.32 -14.63
CA ALA A 142 1.22 17.53 -16.02
C ALA A 142 0.03 17.46 -16.99
N TRP A 143 -0.94 16.60 -16.70
CA TRP A 143 -2.20 16.52 -17.43
C TRP A 143 -3.03 17.80 -17.28
N GLN A 144 -3.16 18.32 -16.05
CA GLN A 144 -3.87 19.57 -15.77
C GLN A 144 -3.29 20.80 -16.48
N GLN A 145 -2.02 20.78 -16.90
CA GLN A 145 -1.42 21.87 -17.72
C GLN A 145 -1.89 21.85 -19.19
N GLN A 146 -2.58 20.79 -19.61
CA GLN A 146 -2.90 20.48 -21.01
C GLN A 146 -4.38 20.24 -21.25
N HIS A 147 -5.11 19.79 -20.23
CA HIS A 147 -6.46 19.24 -20.32
C HIS A 147 -7.35 19.86 -19.24
N SER A 148 -8.66 19.89 -19.48
CA SER A 148 -9.67 20.37 -18.50
C SER A 148 -10.57 19.26 -17.98
N GLU A 149 -10.56 18.11 -18.66
CA GLU A 149 -11.18 16.85 -18.29
C GLU A 149 -10.39 16.11 -17.18
N PRO A 150 -11.06 15.25 -16.39
CA PRO A 150 -10.40 14.43 -15.37
C PRO A 150 -9.25 13.59 -15.93
N PHE A 151 -8.25 13.31 -15.09
CA PHE A 151 -7.15 12.41 -15.46
C PHE A 151 -7.69 11.01 -15.79
N PRO A 152 -7.25 10.39 -16.90
CA PRO A 152 -7.73 9.07 -17.32
C PRO A 152 -7.32 7.96 -16.33
N GLY A 153 -7.93 6.80 -16.48
CA GLY A 153 -7.51 5.60 -15.75
C GLY A 153 -6.08 5.17 -16.10
N VAL A 154 -5.42 4.50 -15.16
CA VAL A 154 -4.05 3.98 -15.27
C VAL A 154 -4.02 2.47 -15.03
N GLU A 155 -2.97 1.83 -15.56
CA GLU A 155 -2.67 0.41 -15.35
C GLU A 155 -1.35 0.26 -14.58
N SER A 156 -1.09 -0.92 -14.03
CA SER A 156 0.17 -1.22 -13.35
C SER A 156 1.35 -1.26 -14.31
N TYR A 157 2.50 -0.74 -13.90
CA TYR A 157 3.73 -0.77 -14.69
C TYR A 157 4.49 -2.10 -14.51
N PRO A 158 5.18 -2.60 -15.54
CA PRO A 158 5.93 -3.85 -15.47
C PRO A 158 7.21 -3.76 -14.62
N ASN A 159 7.75 -2.55 -14.46
CA ASN A 159 8.95 -2.24 -13.68
C ASN A 159 9.11 -0.72 -13.44
N GLU A 160 10.03 -0.36 -12.54
CA GLU A 160 10.26 1.03 -12.11
C GLU A 160 10.72 1.94 -13.26
N ASP A 161 11.59 1.43 -14.14
CA ASP A 161 12.11 2.18 -15.29
C ASP A 161 10.97 2.61 -16.24
N ALA A 162 9.99 1.74 -16.49
CA ALA A 162 8.83 2.05 -17.32
C ALA A 162 7.94 3.16 -16.69
N LEU A 163 7.72 3.10 -15.38
CA LEU A 163 7.00 4.14 -14.63
C LEU A 163 7.75 5.47 -14.69
N VAL A 164 9.04 5.48 -14.34
CA VAL A 164 9.88 6.68 -14.34
C VAL A 164 10.00 7.29 -15.74
N ALA A 165 10.07 6.47 -16.79
CA ALA A 165 10.10 6.94 -18.17
C ALA A 165 8.79 7.64 -18.59
N ASN A 166 7.63 7.10 -18.20
CA ASN A 166 6.35 7.74 -18.52
C ASN A 166 6.16 9.05 -17.72
N VAL A 167 6.45 9.03 -16.42
CA VAL A 167 6.39 10.22 -15.55
C VAL A 167 7.29 11.34 -16.08
N LYS A 168 8.52 11.02 -16.52
CA LYS A 168 9.43 12.00 -17.16
C LYS A 168 8.82 12.65 -18.40
N LYS A 169 8.21 11.84 -19.27
CA LYS A 169 7.58 12.33 -20.49
C LYS A 169 6.41 13.26 -20.16
N ALA A 170 5.50 12.82 -19.29
CA ALA A 170 4.38 13.63 -18.84
C ALA A 170 4.86 14.94 -18.22
N LEU A 171 5.83 14.87 -17.30
CA LEU A 171 6.41 16.04 -16.63
C LEU A 171 7.01 17.06 -17.61
N ALA A 172 7.73 16.61 -18.63
CA ALA A 172 8.29 17.48 -19.67
C ALA A 172 7.21 18.14 -20.54
N ASP A 173 6.14 17.42 -20.88
CA ASP A 173 4.98 17.99 -21.60
C ASP A 173 4.24 19.03 -20.72
N GLY A 174 4.14 18.78 -19.42
CA GLY A 174 3.60 19.73 -18.42
C GLY A 174 4.48 20.97 -18.24
N GLU A 175 5.79 20.80 -18.08
CA GLU A 175 6.78 21.89 -17.97
C GLU A 175 6.71 22.83 -19.18
N LYS A 176 6.65 22.26 -20.40
CA LYS A 176 6.54 23.01 -21.65
C LYS A 176 5.30 23.90 -21.73
N LYS A 177 4.24 23.59 -20.96
CA LYS A 177 3.01 24.37 -20.89
C LYS A 177 3.00 25.36 -19.74
N ALA A 178 3.45 24.94 -18.55
CA ALA A 178 3.53 25.78 -17.36
C ALA A 178 4.70 26.79 -17.41
N GLY A 179 5.71 26.56 -18.25
CA GLY A 179 6.95 27.34 -18.30
C GLY A 179 7.89 27.08 -17.12
N ARG A 180 7.59 26.07 -16.29
CA ARG A 180 8.34 25.68 -15.09
C ARG A 180 7.98 24.26 -14.66
N LEU A 181 8.85 23.64 -13.86
CA LEU A 181 8.54 22.42 -13.12
C LEU A 181 7.66 22.71 -11.89
N PRO A 182 6.91 21.70 -11.37
CA PRO A 182 6.12 21.85 -10.16
C PRO A 182 7.00 21.90 -8.92
N ARG A 183 6.55 22.66 -7.91
CA ARG A 183 7.01 22.55 -6.53
C ARG A 183 6.15 21.52 -5.80
N VAL A 184 6.79 20.60 -5.09
CA VAL A 184 6.12 19.49 -4.41
C VAL A 184 6.46 19.52 -2.93
N ILE A 185 5.45 19.52 -2.06
CA ILE A 185 5.62 19.32 -0.62
C ILE A 185 5.28 17.87 -0.25
N VAL A 186 6.19 17.22 0.47
CA VAL A 186 6.00 15.87 1.02
C VAL A 186 6.01 15.97 2.54
N ILE A 187 4.88 15.66 3.19
CA ILE A 187 4.78 15.65 4.66
C ILE A 187 4.88 14.21 5.17
N GLY A 188 5.81 13.96 6.09
CA GLY A 188 6.26 12.63 6.50
C GLY A 188 7.47 12.14 5.71
N ALA A 189 8.30 13.07 5.23
CA ALA A 189 9.42 12.83 4.31
C ALA A 189 10.50 11.88 4.86
N LEU A 190 10.64 11.75 6.19
CA LEU A 190 11.63 10.87 6.83
C LEU A 190 11.13 9.43 7.00
N GLY A 191 9.82 9.19 6.84
CA GLY A 191 9.23 7.86 6.90
C GLY A 191 9.53 7.00 5.66
N ARG A 192 9.24 5.69 5.73
CA ARG A 192 9.31 4.78 4.56
C ARG A 192 8.51 5.31 3.37
N CYS A 193 7.33 5.87 3.64
CA CYS A 193 6.46 6.43 2.61
C CYS A 193 7.01 7.71 1.99
N GLY A 194 7.35 8.71 2.81
CA GLY A 194 7.92 9.96 2.32
C GLY A 194 9.26 9.81 1.60
N SER A 195 10.12 8.89 2.04
CA SER A 195 11.38 8.60 1.32
C SER A 195 11.15 7.99 -0.06
N GLY A 196 10.15 7.11 -0.24
CA GLY A 196 9.75 6.62 -1.56
C GLY A 196 9.15 7.70 -2.45
N ALA A 197 8.32 8.59 -1.89
CA ALA A 197 7.80 9.75 -2.61
C ALA A 197 8.93 10.67 -3.10
N VAL A 198 9.88 11.03 -2.22
CA VAL A 198 11.04 11.86 -2.57
C VAL A 198 11.94 11.19 -3.62
N ASP A 199 12.12 9.87 -3.55
CA ASP A 199 12.90 9.12 -4.54
C ASP A 199 12.23 9.14 -5.93
N ALA A 200 10.92 8.95 -6.02
CA ALA A 200 10.17 9.08 -7.27
C ALA A 200 10.30 10.49 -7.89
N LEU A 201 10.17 11.55 -7.08
CA LEU A 201 10.31 12.94 -7.55
C LEU A 201 11.72 13.21 -8.12
N ARG A 202 12.78 12.74 -7.43
CA ARG A 202 14.17 12.84 -7.91
C ARG A 202 14.40 12.03 -9.17
N LYS A 203 13.92 10.78 -9.22
CA LYS A 203 14.04 9.91 -10.39
C LYS A 203 13.30 10.47 -11.59
N ALA A 204 12.16 11.12 -11.39
CA ALA A 204 11.43 11.88 -12.42
C ALA A 204 12.18 13.14 -12.91
N GLY A 205 13.19 13.62 -12.17
CA GLY A 205 14.05 14.74 -12.58
C GLY A 205 13.70 16.09 -11.94
N LEU A 206 12.91 16.12 -10.86
CA LEU A 206 12.68 17.38 -10.14
C LEU A 206 13.98 17.86 -9.46
N PRO A 207 14.33 19.15 -9.59
CA PRO A 207 15.38 19.77 -8.79
C PRO A 207 15.09 19.66 -7.28
N GLU A 208 16.13 19.53 -6.46
CA GLU A 208 15.98 19.31 -5.02
C GLU A 208 15.33 20.52 -4.32
N GLU A 209 15.55 21.74 -4.85
CA GLU A 209 14.91 22.99 -4.42
C GLU A 209 13.39 23.02 -4.64
N ASN A 210 12.87 22.20 -5.56
CA ASN A 210 11.43 22.05 -5.78
C ASN A 210 10.80 21.03 -4.82
N ILE A 211 11.59 20.24 -4.07
CA ILE A 211 11.10 19.15 -3.21
C ILE A 211 11.15 19.58 -1.73
N LEU A 212 10.03 20.11 -1.23
CA LEU A 212 9.87 20.54 0.15
C LEU A 212 9.60 19.33 1.05
N LYS A 213 10.65 18.84 1.72
CA LYS A 213 10.61 17.67 2.61
C LYS A 213 10.28 18.11 4.03
N TRP A 214 9.08 17.75 4.51
CA TRP A 214 8.57 18.12 5.83
C TRP A 214 8.29 16.88 6.67
N ASP A 215 8.45 17.00 7.98
CA ASP A 215 8.19 15.93 8.94
C ASP A 215 7.71 16.53 10.28
N MET A 216 7.93 15.83 11.40
CA MET A 216 7.48 16.27 12.73
C MET A 216 7.99 17.65 13.14
N ALA A 217 9.19 18.06 12.71
CA ALA A 217 9.78 19.34 13.11
C ALA A 217 9.00 20.54 12.55
N GLU A 218 8.62 20.48 11.27
CA GLU A 218 7.88 21.53 10.58
C GLU A 218 6.38 21.48 10.90
N THR A 219 5.83 20.27 11.07
CA THR A 219 4.39 20.09 11.36
C THR A 219 4.01 20.38 12.81
N ALA A 220 4.96 20.38 13.75
CA ALA A 220 4.74 20.67 15.17
C ALA A 220 4.11 22.06 15.44
N LYS A 221 4.23 23.02 14.51
CA LYS A 221 3.59 24.34 14.64
C LYS A 221 2.05 24.30 14.56
N GLY A 222 1.47 23.20 14.06
CA GLY A 222 0.05 23.06 13.79
C GLY A 222 -0.37 23.71 12.47
N GLY A 223 -1.25 23.04 11.72
CA GLY A 223 -1.81 23.57 10.47
C GLY A 223 -3.05 24.45 10.67
N PRO A 224 -3.63 25.00 9.59
CA PRO A 224 -3.27 24.73 8.19
C PRO A 224 -1.96 25.39 7.75
N PHE A 225 -1.29 24.81 6.75
CA PHE A 225 0.03 25.23 6.28
C PHE A 225 -0.06 25.97 4.94
N LYS A 226 0.43 27.22 4.88
CA LYS A 226 0.52 27.99 3.62
C LYS A 226 1.48 27.31 2.63
N GLU A 227 2.48 26.59 3.13
CA GLU A 227 3.45 25.85 2.33
C GLU A 227 2.79 24.73 1.48
N ILE A 228 1.58 24.28 1.85
CA ILE A 228 0.75 23.41 1.01
C ILE A 228 0.12 24.20 -0.14
N THR A 229 -0.50 25.37 0.12
CA THR A 229 -1.12 26.19 -0.95
C THR A 229 -0.10 26.80 -1.91
N ASP A 230 1.14 26.99 -1.45
CA ASP A 230 2.26 27.60 -2.18
C ASP A 230 3.11 26.58 -2.95
N SER A 231 2.72 25.31 -2.90
CA SER A 231 3.26 24.20 -3.70
C SER A 231 2.22 23.78 -4.73
N ASP A 232 2.63 23.28 -5.90
CA ASP A 232 1.72 22.77 -6.93
C ASP A 232 1.10 21.42 -6.54
N ILE A 233 1.89 20.59 -5.85
CA ILE A 233 1.54 19.22 -5.46
C ILE A 233 1.82 19.05 -3.97
N PHE A 234 0.88 18.43 -3.26
CA PHE A 234 1.08 17.98 -1.88
C PHE A 234 0.93 16.46 -1.79
N VAL A 235 1.97 15.78 -1.31
CA VAL A 235 1.96 14.35 -0.99
C VAL A 235 1.92 14.17 0.54
N ASN A 236 0.82 13.64 1.07
CA ASN A 236 0.71 13.28 2.47
C ASN A 236 1.17 11.82 2.69
N CYS A 237 2.13 11.64 3.59
CA CYS A 237 2.67 10.34 3.98
C CYS A 237 2.45 10.02 5.48
N ILE A 238 1.64 10.81 6.19
CA ILE A 238 1.37 10.66 7.64
C ILE A 238 -0.01 10.05 7.89
N TYR A 239 -0.02 8.79 8.32
CA TYR A 239 -1.20 8.15 8.90
C TYR A 239 -1.36 8.53 10.39
N LEU A 240 -2.58 8.84 10.81
CA LEU A 240 -2.89 9.32 12.17
C LEU A 240 -3.89 8.43 12.90
N THR A 241 -3.59 8.14 14.16
CA THR A 241 -4.48 7.41 15.09
C THR A 241 -5.17 8.34 16.11
N SER A 242 -4.98 9.66 15.98
CA SER A 242 -5.54 10.68 16.87
C SER A 242 -5.68 12.00 16.13
N LYS A 243 -6.67 12.82 16.48
CA LYS A 243 -6.89 14.11 15.81
C LYS A 243 -5.76 15.10 16.13
N ILE A 244 -5.25 15.75 15.07
CA ILE A 244 -4.35 16.91 15.14
C ILE A 244 -4.99 18.07 14.33
N PRO A 245 -4.47 19.31 14.40
CA PRO A 245 -4.88 20.39 13.51
C PRO A 245 -4.72 19.99 12.04
N ASN A 246 -5.74 20.26 11.21
CA ASN A 246 -5.70 19.90 9.79
C ASN A 246 -4.48 20.53 9.10
N PHE A 247 -3.77 19.77 8.28
CA PHE A 247 -2.70 20.31 7.42
C PHE A 247 -3.27 21.25 6.35
N VAL A 248 -4.45 20.90 5.83
CA VAL A 248 -5.22 21.70 4.87
C VAL A 248 -6.72 21.42 5.06
N ASN A 249 -7.56 22.44 4.86
CA ASN A 249 -9.02 22.36 4.86
C ASN A 249 -9.62 23.26 3.78
N LYS A 250 -10.94 23.17 3.54
CA LYS A 250 -11.61 23.97 2.51
C LYS A 250 -11.40 25.47 2.70
N GLU A 251 -11.36 25.96 3.94
CA GLU A 251 -11.14 27.37 4.26
C GLU A 251 -9.74 27.83 3.84
N SER A 252 -8.69 27.07 4.17
CA SER A 252 -7.31 27.37 3.79
C SER A 252 -7.04 27.32 2.28
N LEU A 253 -7.89 26.61 1.51
CA LEU A 253 -7.77 26.51 0.06
C LEU A 253 -8.40 27.71 -0.68
N GLN A 254 -9.19 28.55 0.00
CA GLN A 254 -9.83 29.74 -0.58
C GLN A 254 -8.89 30.97 -0.55
N VAL A 255 -7.64 30.79 -0.99
CA VAL A 255 -6.66 31.87 -1.13
C VAL A 255 -6.40 32.16 -2.60
N ALA A 256 -6.45 33.44 -2.98
CA ALA A 256 -6.43 33.87 -4.38
C ALA A 256 -5.13 33.53 -5.12
N ASP A 257 -4.02 33.36 -4.39
CA ASP A 257 -2.68 33.01 -4.86
C ASP A 257 -2.37 31.51 -4.81
N ARG A 258 -3.33 30.64 -4.48
CA ARG A 258 -3.14 29.18 -4.41
C ARG A 258 -2.53 28.62 -5.70
N GLN A 259 -1.40 27.93 -5.59
CA GLN A 259 -0.76 27.18 -6.67
C GLN A 259 -1.19 25.70 -6.69
N LEU A 260 -1.50 25.14 -5.52
CA LEU A 260 -1.83 23.72 -5.34
C LEU A 260 -2.96 23.26 -6.27
N SER A 261 -2.69 22.31 -7.16
CA SER A 261 -3.66 21.69 -8.08
C SER A 261 -3.80 20.16 -7.90
N VAL A 262 -2.87 19.53 -7.19
CA VAL A 262 -2.91 18.08 -6.89
C VAL A 262 -2.60 17.80 -5.41
N VAL A 263 -3.42 16.97 -4.78
CA VAL A 263 -3.11 16.33 -3.49
C VAL A 263 -3.08 14.82 -3.68
N CYS A 264 -2.01 14.17 -3.25
CA CYS A 264 -1.96 12.71 -3.09
C CYS A 264 -1.92 12.37 -1.60
N ASP A 265 -3.02 11.85 -1.08
CA ASP A 265 -3.07 11.34 0.29
C ASP A 265 -2.73 9.85 0.30
N VAL A 266 -1.45 9.52 0.40
CA VAL A 266 -0.97 8.12 0.41
C VAL A 266 -1.42 7.39 1.68
N SER A 267 -1.77 8.17 2.71
CA SER A 267 -2.38 7.71 3.96
C SER A 267 -3.91 7.75 3.96
N ALA A 268 -4.54 7.84 2.78
CA ALA A 268 -6.00 7.92 2.66
C ALA A 268 -6.73 6.78 3.39
N ASP A 269 -7.63 7.17 4.28
CA ASP A 269 -8.56 6.31 4.99
C ASP A 269 -9.87 7.08 5.15
N THR A 270 -10.81 6.86 4.22
CA THR A 270 -12.11 7.54 4.20
C THR A 270 -13.01 7.15 5.38
N THR A 271 -12.62 6.14 6.17
CA THR A 271 -13.31 5.75 7.41
C THR A 271 -12.73 6.43 8.65
N SER A 272 -11.54 7.05 8.55
CA SER A 272 -10.85 7.67 9.67
C SER A 272 -11.36 9.08 9.97
N PRO A 273 -11.86 9.36 11.20
CA PRO A 273 -12.19 10.73 11.62
C PRO A 273 -10.94 11.60 11.86
N PHE A 274 -9.74 11.02 11.76
CA PHE A 274 -8.48 11.66 12.12
C PHE A 274 -7.69 12.20 10.92
N THR A 275 -8.19 12.10 9.69
CA THR A 275 -7.49 12.65 8.52
C THR A 275 -7.10 14.13 8.75
N PRO A 276 -5.84 14.51 8.46
CA PRO A 276 -5.40 15.90 8.50
C PRO A 276 -5.72 16.64 7.19
N VAL A 277 -6.33 15.96 6.21
CA VAL A 277 -6.65 16.45 4.86
C VAL A 277 -8.16 16.31 4.57
N PRO A 278 -9.09 16.87 5.39
CA PRO A 278 -10.54 16.75 5.22
C PRO A 278 -11.10 17.61 4.07
N ILE A 279 -10.71 17.27 2.83
CA ILE A 279 -11.13 17.96 1.60
C ILE A 279 -11.80 17.02 0.58
N TYR A 280 -11.84 15.72 0.87
CA TYR A 280 -12.43 14.65 0.05
C TYR A 280 -13.15 13.61 0.91
N THR A 281 -14.02 12.80 0.30
CA THR A 281 -14.75 11.69 0.95
C THR A 281 -14.74 10.39 0.15
N VAL A 282 -14.16 10.41 -1.05
CA VAL A 282 -14.09 9.27 -1.98
C VAL A 282 -12.70 8.65 -1.90
N ALA A 283 -12.62 7.31 -1.83
CA ALA A 283 -11.40 6.58 -2.12
C ALA A 283 -11.34 6.35 -3.64
N THR A 284 -10.37 6.95 -4.31
CA THR A 284 -10.19 6.79 -5.77
C THR A 284 -9.62 5.41 -6.11
N THR A 285 -9.75 5.01 -7.37
CA THR A 285 -9.30 3.70 -7.90
C THR A 285 -8.46 3.90 -9.15
N PHE A 286 -7.72 2.90 -9.63
CA PHE A 286 -6.86 3.11 -10.81
C PHE A 286 -7.65 3.44 -12.10
N ASP A 287 -8.90 2.97 -12.25
CA ASP A 287 -9.78 3.36 -13.36
C ASP A 287 -10.31 4.80 -13.24
N LYS A 288 -10.38 5.34 -12.02
CA LYS A 288 -10.78 6.73 -11.72
C LYS A 288 -9.88 7.32 -10.61
N PRO A 289 -8.63 7.68 -10.96
CA PRO A 289 -7.56 7.94 -9.98
C PRO A 289 -7.64 9.30 -9.29
N THR A 290 -8.56 10.18 -9.72
CA THR A 290 -8.74 11.51 -9.16
C THR A 290 -10.20 11.83 -8.84
N VAL A 291 -10.42 12.58 -7.75
CA VAL A 291 -11.68 13.23 -7.40
C VAL A 291 -11.47 14.75 -7.26
N PRO A 292 -12.35 15.62 -7.81
CA PRO A 292 -12.22 17.07 -7.67
C PRO A 292 -12.56 17.54 -6.24
N VAL A 293 -11.99 18.67 -5.82
CA VAL A 293 -12.36 19.37 -4.58
C VAL A 293 -13.36 20.48 -4.90
N ASP A 294 -14.65 20.17 -4.72
CA ASP A 294 -15.74 21.09 -5.05
C ASP A 294 -15.88 22.27 -4.06
N GLY A 295 -16.32 23.41 -4.62
CA GLY A 295 -16.66 24.63 -3.88
C GLY A 295 -15.55 25.67 -3.76
N LEU A 296 -14.40 25.44 -4.39
CA LEU A 296 -13.31 26.43 -4.46
C LEU A 296 -13.67 27.57 -5.43
N GLN A 297 -13.45 28.81 -5.03
CA GLN A 297 -13.83 30.02 -5.78
C GLN A 297 -12.63 30.72 -6.45
N SER A 298 -11.40 30.30 -6.15
CA SER A 298 -10.16 30.89 -6.66
C SER A 298 -9.05 29.84 -6.70
N GLY A 299 -7.97 30.11 -7.46
CA GLY A 299 -6.88 29.18 -7.73
C GLY A 299 -7.21 28.15 -8.84
N PRO A 300 -6.26 27.27 -9.22
CA PRO A 300 -6.46 26.24 -10.24
C PRO A 300 -7.46 25.17 -9.78
N ALA A 301 -7.96 24.35 -10.71
CA ALA A 301 -8.73 23.15 -10.36
C ALA A 301 -7.88 22.25 -9.42
N LEU A 302 -8.49 21.75 -8.35
CA LEU A 302 -7.81 20.90 -7.37
C LEU A 302 -8.36 19.48 -7.44
N SER A 303 -7.46 18.51 -7.61
CA SER A 303 -7.78 17.07 -7.65
C SER A 303 -7.09 16.35 -6.49
N VAL A 304 -7.77 15.35 -5.92
CA VAL A 304 -7.22 14.45 -4.90
C VAL A 304 -7.06 13.04 -5.47
N ILE A 305 -5.90 12.45 -5.24
CA ILE A 305 -5.60 11.03 -5.36
C ILE A 305 -5.68 10.43 -3.95
N SER A 306 -6.55 9.45 -3.75
CA SER A 306 -6.84 8.77 -2.48
C SER A 306 -6.93 7.24 -2.66
N ILE A 307 -6.08 6.69 -3.53
CA ILE A 307 -6.01 5.25 -3.83
C ILE A 307 -5.38 4.52 -2.63
N ASP A 308 -6.12 3.60 -2.00
CA ASP A 308 -5.67 2.87 -0.80
C ASP A 308 -4.68 1.72 -1.08
N HIS A 309 -4.42 1.43 -2.36
CA HIS A 309 -3.55 0.34 -2.84
C HIS A 309 -2.50 0.81 -3.87
N LEU A 310 -2.00 2.05 -3.73
CA LEU A 310 -0.93 2.63 -4.57
C LEU A 310 0.27 1.70 -4.91
N PRO A 311 0.79 0.83 -4.01
CA PRO A 311 1.87 -0.10 -4.38
C PRO A 311 1.55 -1.07 -5.52
N SER A 312 0.26 -1.32 -5.81
CA SER A 312 -0.15 -2.14 -6.96
C SER A 312 0.07 -1.45 -8.31
N LEU A 313 0.41 -0.14 -8.34
CA LEU A 313 0.90 0.54 -9.54
C LEU A 313 2.28 0.04 -9.96
N LEU A 314 3.09 -0.43 -9.01
CA LEU A 314 4.42 -0.99 -9.24
C LEU A 314 4.57 -2.38 -8.58
N PRO A 315 3.83 -3.39 -9.06
CA PRO A 315 3.57 -4.59 -8.28
C PRO A 315 4.78 -5.51 -8.12
N ARG A 316 5.74 -5.52 -9.06
CA ARG A 316 6.93 -6.38 -8.99
C ARG A 316 7.88 -5.93 -7.87
N GLU A 317 8.32 -4.68 -7.92
CA GLU A 317 9.22 -4.07 -6.93
C GLU A 317 8.55 -3.95 -5.56
N ALA A 318 7.25 -3.63 -5.51
CA ALA A 318 6.48 -3.64 -4.28
C ALA A 318 6.44 -5.03 -3.63
N SER A 319 6.34 -6.10 -4.42
CA SER A 319 6.37 -7.47 -3.92
C SER A 319 7.76 -7.90 -3.49
N GLU A 320 8.81 -7.60 -4.27
CA GLU A 320 10.19 -7.97 -3.91
C GLU A 320 10.62 -7.29 -2.61
N ALA A 321 10.40 -5.98 -2.45
CA ALA A 321 10.73 -5.28 -1.21
C ALA A 321 9.92 -5.80 -0.01
N PHE A 322 8.61 -6.03 -0.19
CA PHE A 322 7.76 -6.55 0.89
C PHE A 322 8.16 -7.98 1.29
N SER A 323 8.40 -8.85 0.32
CA SER A 323 8.75 -10.24 0.57
C SER A 323 10.15 -10.36 1.17
N HIS A 324 11.11 -9.55 0.71
CA HIS A 324 12.45 -9.44 1.31
C HIS A 324 12.39 -9.04 2.78
N ASP A 325 11.64 -7.98 3.13
CA ASP A 325 11.44 -7.53 4.51
C ASP A 325 10.74 -8.61 5.37
N LEU A 326 9.87 -9.42 4.76
CA LEU A 326 9.12 -10.50 5.42
C LEU A 326 9.95 -11.78 5.59
N LEU A 327 10.94 -12.03 4.72
CA LEU A 327 11.73 -13.27 4.65
C LEU A 327 12.38 -13.68 5.99
N PRO A 328 12.99 -12.78 6.81
CA PRO A 328 13.52 -13.16 8.12
C PRO A 328 12.47 -13.76 9.07
N SER A 329 11.20 -13.36 8.93
CA SER A 329 10.10 -13.98 9.68
C SER A 329 9.64 -15.28 9.03
N LEU A 330 9.55 -15.36 7.70
CA LEU A 330 9.16 -16.60 7.00
C LEU A 330 10.12 -17.75 7.28
N LEU A 331 11.42 -17.47 7.43
CA LEU A 331 12.44 -18.46 7.79
C LEU A 331 12.27 -19.06 9.20
N THR A 332 11.45 -18.47 10.07
CA THR A 332 11.11 -19.02 11.40
C THR A 332 9.70 -19.61 11.48
N LEU A 333 8.97 -19.64 10.36
CA LEU A 333 7.58 -20.08 10.28
C LEU A 333 7.41 -21.61 10.46
N ASN A 334 8.49 -22.39 10.26
CA ASN A 334 8.55 -23.81 10.62
C ASN A 334 8.37 -24.08 12.12
N ASP A 335 8.64 -23.09 12.97
CA ASP A 335 8.44 -23.11 14.42
C ASP A 335 7.60 -21.90 14.89
N TRP A 336 6.57 -21.54 14.10
CA TRP A 336 5.75 -20.33 14.31
C TRP A 336 5.08 -20.24 15.69
N GLN A 337 4.88 -21.37 16.36
CA GLN A 337 4.26 -21.43 17.69
C GLN A 337 5.20 -20.95 18.80
N ASN A 338 6.52 -21.12 18.63
CA ASN A 338 7.53 -20.69 19.60
C ASN A 338 8.30 -19.45 19.12
N SER A 339 8.34 -19.19 17.81
CA SER A 339 8.96 -17.99 17.25
C SER A 339 8.23 -16.73 17.70
N ALA A 340 8.94 -15.84 18.41
CA ALA A 340 8.33 -14.70 19.10
C ALA A 340 7.52 -13.75 18.19
N VAL A 341 7.89 -13.61 16.91
CA VAL A 341 7.17 -12.75 15.96
C VAL A 341 5.80 -13.33 15.58
N TRP A 342 5.73 -14.64 15.37
CA TRP A 342 4.52 -15.37 15.01
C TRP A 342 3.63 -15.66 16.21
N ALA A 343 4.22 -15.99 17.37
CA ALA A 343 3.51 -16.14 18.63
C ALA A 343 2.79 -14.85 19.07
N ARG A 344 3.37 -13.67 18.79
CA ARG A 344 2.68 -12.38 18.97
C ARG A 344 1.47 -12.23 18.05
N ALA A 345 1.58 -12.61 16.78
CA ALA A 345 0.48 -12.56 15.82
C ALA A 345 -0.66 -13.53 16.19
N ASP A 346 -0.35 -14.76 16.60
CA ASP A 346 -1.32 -15.74 17.08
C ASP A 346 -2.01 -15.31 18.38
N LYS A 347 -1.27 -14.71 19.33
CA LYS A 347 -1.88 -14.12 20.53
C LYS A 347 -2.86 -13.00 20.14
N LEU A 348 -2.47 -12.09 19.24
CA LEU A 348 -3.37 -11.02 18.78
C LEU A 348 -4.61 -11.58 18.07
N PHE A 349 -4.47 -12.64 17.26
CA PHE A 349 -5.60 -13.34 16.66
C PHE A 349 -6.57 -13.88 17.72
N LYS A 350 -6.06 -14.56 18.74
CA LYS A 350 -6.87 -15.07 19.86
C LYS A 350 -7.54 -13.95 20.65
N ASP A 351 -6.81 -12.88 20.94
CA ASP A 351 -7.35 -11.67 21.59
C ASP A 351 -8.50 -11.06 20.77
N LYS A 352 -8.36 -11.02 19.43
CA LYS A 352 -9.38 -10.48 18.52
C LYS A 352 -10.57 -11.42 18.36
N VAL A 353 -10.37 -12.73 18.27
CA VAL A 353 -11.46 -13.73 18.25
C VAL A 353 -12.31 -13.64 19.52
N ALA A 354 -11.69 -13.38 20.68
CA ALA A 354 -12.41 -13.16 21.94
C ALA A 354 -13.29 -11.88 21.95
N THR A 355 -13.16 -10.99 20.96
CA THR A 355 -14.05 -9.82 20.78
C THR A 355 -15.24 -10.07 19.86
N LEU A 356 -15.34 -11.24 19.23
CA LEU A 356 -16.49 -11.59 18.39
C LEU A 356 -17.76 -11.76 19.22
N PRO A 357 -18.93 -11.36 18.71
CA PRO A 357 -20.21 -11.74 19.32
C PRO A 357 -20.41 -13.25 19.23
N ALA A 358 -21.01 -13.86 20.26
CA ALA A 358 -21.21 -15.31 20.32
C ALA A 358 -21.93 -15.87 19.08
N SER A 359 -22.91 -15.14 18.55
CA SER A 359 -23.66 -15.47 17.33
C SER A 359 -22.79 -15.56 16.07
N ALA A 360 -21.64 -14.89 16.00
CA ALA A 360 -20.73 -15.01 14.86
C ALA A 360 -19.95 -16.34 14.86
N LEU A 361 -19.84 -17.00 16.02
CA LEU A 361 -19.15 -18.29 16.18
C LEU A 361 -20.06 -19.50 15.89
N GLU A 362 -21.36 -19.28 15.75
CA GLU A 362 -22.33 -20.29 15.32
C GLU A 362 -22.15 -20.60 13.81
N LYS A 363 -22.44 -21.85 13.40
CA LYS A 363 -22.12 -22.37 12.06
C LYS A 363 -23.24 -22.14 11.05
#